data_AF-A0A917R8K4-F1
#
_entry.id   AF-A0A917R8K4-F1
#
_cell.length_a   1.000
_cell.length_b   1.000
_cell.length_c   1.000
_cell.angle_alpha   90.00
_cell.angle_beta   90.00
_cell.angle_gamma   90.00
#
_symmetry.space_group_name_H-M   'P 1'
#
loop_
_entity.id
_entity.type
_entity.pdbx_description
1 polymer ?
#
loop_
_entity_poly.entity_id
_entity_poly.type
_entity_poly.pdbx_seq_one_letter_code
_entity_poly.pdbx_strand_id
1 'polypeptide(L)'
;MDHTVTHEVRQEAQRGLSQALRPWREKFPGVVVAEAIRLDSPARAVIAAAAGAELLVVGRRKHHPPLAPRLGPVTQAAAHHARCPVAVVPHD
;
A
#
# COMPACT_ATOMS: atom_id res chain seq x y z
N MET A 1 19.76 1.18 19.35
CA MET A 1 18.94 0.58 18.28
C MET A 1 19.82 0.42 17.06
N ASP A 2 20.00 -0.81 16.59
CA ASP A 2 20.97 -1.15 15.55
C ASP A 2 20.53 -0.56 14.20
N HIS A 3 21.19 0.53 13.80
CA HIS A 3 20.88 1.25 12.55
C HIS A 3 21.14 0.35 11.34
N THR A 4 22.10 -0.57 11.44
CA THR A 4 22.47 -1.53 10.38
C THR A 4 21.29 -2.43 10.02
N VAL A 5 20.65 -3.03 11.04
CA VAL A 5 19.49 -3.90 10.86
C VAL A 5 18.31 -3.14 10.24
N THR A 6 18.11 -1.88 10.63
CA THR A 6 17.03 -1.04 10.07
C THR A 6 17.27 -0.70 8.59
N HIS A 7 18.53 -0.49 8.20
CA HIS A 7 18.91 -0.23 6.81
C HIS A 7 18.72 -1.46 5.92
N GLU A 8 19.06 -2.66 6.39
CA GLU A 8 18.89 -3.90 5.62
C GLU A 8 17.42 -4.22 5.35
N VAL A 9 16.57 -4.12 6.37
CA VAL A 9 15.12 -4.34 6.24
C VAL A 9 14.50 -3.35 5.25
N ARG A 10 14.92 -2.08 5.32
CA ARG A 10 14.43 -1.05 4.40
C ARG A 10 14.85 -1.31 2.95
N GLN A 11 16.10 -1.73 2.74
CA GLN A 11 16.59 -2.06 1.40
C GLN A 11 15.86 -3.27 0.81
N GLU A 12 15.62 -4.30 1.61
CA GLU A 12 14.88 -5.47 1.16
C GLU A 12 13.44 -5.12 0.79
N ALA A 13 12.75 -4.34 1.63
CA ALA A 13 11.42 -3.84 1.32
C ALA A 13 11.39 -3.00 0.03
N GLN A 14 12.44 -2.18 -0.19
CA GLN A 14 12.55 -1.38 -1.41
C GLN A 14 12.80 -2.23 -2.65
N ARG A 15 13.66 -3.26 -2.56
CA ARG A 15 13.85 -4.24 -3.65
C ARG A 15 12.54 -4.94 -4.00
N GLY A 16 11.81 -5.44 -3.00
CA GLY A 16 10.51 -6.10 -3.20
C GLY A 16 9.48 -5.17 -3.85
N LEU A 17 9.39 -3.91 -3.41
CA LEU A 17 8.49 -2.92 -3.99
C LEU A 17 8.84 -2.62 -5.45
N SER A 18 10.12 -2.35 -5.75
CA SER A 18 10.59 -2.06 -7.10
C SER A 18 10.34 -3.25 -8.05
N GLN A 19 10.54 -4.48 -7.58
CA GLN A 19 10.25 -5.69 -8.36
C GLN A 19 8.75 -5.84 -8.65
N ALA A 20 7.89 -5.64 -7.64
CA ALA A 20 6.44 -5.73 -7.82
C ALA A 20 5.89 -4.69 -8.81
N LEU A 21 6.50 -3.51 -8.88
CA LEU A 21 6.09 -2.42 -9.78
C LEU A 21 6.64 -2.55 -11.20
N ARG A 22 7.69 -3.36 -11.42
CA ARG A 22 8.40 -3.45 -12.71
C ARG A 22 7.48 -3.79 -13.89
N PRO A 23 6.62 -4.84 -13.85
CA PRO A 23 5.76 -5.17 -14.99
C PRO A 23 4.78 -4.03 -15.34
N TRP A 24 4.35 -3.26 -14.34
CA TRP A 24 3.43 -2.14 -14.53
C TRP A 24 4.12 -0.91 -15.12
N ARG A 25 5.37 -0.64 -14.73
CA ARG A 25 6.19 0.41 -15.34
C ARG A 25 6.48 0.13 -16.80
N GLU A 26 6.77 -1.14 -17.14
CA GLU A 26 6.98 -1.58 -18.52
C GLU A 26 5.68 -1.46 -19.34
N LYS A 27 4.54 -1.82 -18.74
CA LYS A 27 3.21 -1.73 -19.40
C LYS A 27 2.69 -0.30 -19.56
N PHE A 28 3.00 0.60 -18.62
CA PHE A 28 2.49 1.97 -18.57
C PHE A 28 3.63 2.99 -18.40
N PRO A 29 4.51 3.17 -19.41
CA PRO A 29 5.73 3.97 -19.28
C PRO A 29 5.48 5.47 -19.08
N GLY A 30 4.30 5.98 -19.48
CA GLY A 30 3.92 7.37 -19.26
C GLY A 30 3.49 7.71 -17.84
N VAL A 31 3.38 6.71 -16.95
CA VAL A 31 2.96 6.92 -15.56
C VAL A 31 4.20 7.09 -14.68
N VAL A 32 4.39 8.29 -14.12
CA VAL A 32 5.46 8.56 -13.16
C VAL A 32 5.14 7.85 -11.84
N VAL A 33 6.04 6.98 -11.39
CA VAL A 33 5.84 6.18 -10.17
C VAL A 33 6.80 6.62 -9.06
N ALA A 34 6.24 7.20 -7.99
CA ALA A 34 6.97 7.48 -6.76
C ALA A 34 6.84 6.33 -5.76
N GLU A 35 7.96 5.73 -5.37
CA GLU A 35 8.00 4.66 -4.36
C GLU A 35 8.19 5.22 -2.95
N ALA A 36 7.53 4.60 -1.97
CA ALA A 36 7.59 5.04 -0.58
C ALA A 36 7.65 3.85 0.39
N ILE A 37 8.77 3.75 1.12
CA ILE A 37 8.87 2.86 2.29
C ILE A 37 8.70 3.69 3.57
N ARG A 38 7.76 3.31 4.42
CA ARG A 38 7.44 3.97 5.70
C ARG A 38 7.55 2.97 6.85
N LEU A 39 8.20 3.38 7.93
CA LEU A 39 8.28 2.63 9.18
C LEU A 39 7.18 3.13 10.12
N ASP A 40 5.94 2.75 9.82
CA ASP A 40 4.74 3.10 10.60
C ASP A 40 3.73 1.94 10.45
N SER A 41 2.65 1.97 11.23
CA SER A 41 1.50 1.12 11.00
C SER A 41 0.98 1.30 9.56
N PRO A 42 0.63 0.20 8.84
CA PRO A 42 0.21 0.30 7.45
C PRO A 42 -0.99 1.22 7.23
N ALA A 43 -1.96 1.20 8.16
CA ALA A 43 -3.12 2.07 8.11
C ALA A 43 -2.74 3.56 8.16
N ARG A 44 -1.89 3.96 9.12
CA ARG A 44 -1.44 5.35 9.24
C ARG A 44 -0.58 5.77 8.05
N ALA A 45 0.32 4.90 7.60
CA ALA A 45 1.18 5.18 6.45
C ALA A 45 0.37 5.47 5.18
N VAL A 46 -0.65 4.64 4.90
CA VAL A 46 -1.51 4.80 3.72
C VAL A 46 -2.38 6.06 3.83
N ILE A 47 -3.00 6.33 4.98
CA ILE A 47 -3.82 7.53 5.19
C ILE A 47 -2.98 8.80 5.06
N ALA A 48 -1.78 8.81 5.64
CA ALA A 48 -0.87 9.95 5.55
C ALA A 48 -0.36 10.17 4.12
N ALA A 49 -0.04 9.09 3.39
CA ALA A 49 0.39 9.18 2.00
C ALA A 49 -0.74 9.64 1.05
N ALA A 50 -1.99 9.37 1.41
CA ALA A 50 -3.16 9.83 0.66
C ALA A 50 -3.47 11.33 0.86
N ALA A 51 -2.75 12.03 1.75
CA ALA A 51 -2.93 13.46 1.94
C ALA A 51 -2.56 14.22 0.66
N GLY A 52 -3.56 14.85 0.02
CA GLY A 52 -3.39 15.55 -1.25
C GLY A 52 -3.50 14.67 -2.50
N ALA A 53 -3.80 13.37 -2.34
CA ALA A 53 -4.11 12.51 -3.47
C ALA A 53 -5.56 12.72 -3.95
N GLU A 54 -5.80 12.59 -5.26
CA GLU A 54 -7.15 12.63 -5.83
C GLU A 54 -7.91 11.30 -5.64
N LEU A 55 -7.19 10.20 -5.47
CA LEU A 55 -7.76 8.86 -5.26
C LEU A 55 -6.78 7.98 -4.47
N LEU A 56 -7.28 7.30 -3.44
CA LEU A 56 -6.57 6.22 -2.76
C LEU A 56 -7.09 4.86 -3.25
N VAL A 57 -6.19 4.01 -3.74
CA VAL A 57 -6.52 2.64 -4.15
C VAL A 57 -5.98 1.65 -3.13
N VAL A 58 -6.85 0.77 -2.62
CA VAL A 58 -6.49 -0.28 -1.66
C VAL A 58 -7.06 -1.63 -2.09
N GLY A 59 -6.32 -2.69 -1.81
CA GLY A 59 -6.75 -4.06 -2.08
C GLY A 59 -7.75 -4.59 -1.06
N ARG A 60 -8.58 -5.55 -1.48
CA ARG A 60 -9.23 -6.52 -0.60
C ARG A 60 -9.07 -7.92 -1.18
N ARG A 61 -8.92 -8.94 -0.33
CA ARG A 61 -8.89 -10.34 -0.80
C ARG A 61 -10.27 -10.74 -1.30
N LYS A 62 -10.34 -11.44 -2.45
CA LYS A 62 -11.58 -12.07 -2.93
C LYS A 62 -11.96 -13.25 -2.05
N HIS A 63 -10.98 -14.10 -1.77
CA HIS A 63 -11.12 -15.25 -0.90
C HIS A 63 -10.81 -14.87 0.55
N HIS A 64 -11.81 -14.99 1.41
CA HIS A 64 -11.68 -14.80 2.86
C HIS A 64 -12.45 -15.90 3.57
N PRO A 65 -12.01 -16.33 4.78
CA PRO A 65 -12.77 -17.28 5.57
C PRO A 65 -14.21 -16.79 5.80
N PRO A 66 -15.22 -17.67 5.85
CA PRO A 66 -16.63 -17.28 5.96
C PRO A 66 -16.96 -16.38 7.17
N LEU A 67 -16.18 -16.51 8.24
CA LEU A 67 -16.34 -15.75 9.49
C LEU A 67 -15.36 -14.57 9.63
N ALA A 68 -14.51 -14.32 8.64
CA ALA A 68 -13.58 -13.20 8.66
C ALA A 68 -14.25 -11.91 8.15
N PRO A 69 -13.85 -10.73 8.66
CA PRO A 69 -14.27 -9.46 8.09
C PRO A 69 -13.98 -9.38 6.59
N ARG A 70 -14.93 -8.86 5.82
CA ARG A 70 -14.80 -8.69 4.35
C ARG A 70 -13.68 -7.73 3.95
N LEU A 71 -13.36 -6.78 4.84
CA LEU A 71 -12.31 -5.79 4.66
C LEU A 71 -11.24 -5.98 5.73
N GLY A 72 -9.97 -5.87 5.34
CA GLY A 72 -8.86 -5.87 6.28
C GLY A 72 -8.74 -4.54 7.04
N PRO A 73 -7.95 -4.49 8.13
CA PRO A 73 -7.81 -3.29 8.96
C PRO A 73 -7.34 -2.05 8.20
N VAL A 74 -6.46 -2.22 7.21
CA VAL A 74 -5.97 -1.10 6.38
C VAL A 74 -7.08 -0.54 5.50
N THR A 75 -7.82 -1.42 4.82
CA THR A 75 -8.93 -1.04 3.94
C THR A 75 -10.04 -0.35 4.73
N GLN A 76 -10.36 -0.87 5.92
CA GLN A 76 -11.34 -0.26 6.82
C GLN A 76 -10.87 1.12 7.28
N ALA A 77 -9.63 1.25 7.76
CA ALA A 77 -9.08 2.54 8.18
C ALA A 77 -9.06 3.56 7.02
N ALA A 78 -8.64 3.15 5.82
CA ALA A 78 -8.66 3.99 4.63
C ALA A 78 -10.08 4.49 4.32
N ALA A 79 -11.07 3.58 4.29
CA ALA A 79 -12.46 3.93 4.00
C ALA A 79 -13.06 4.93 5.02
N HIS A 80 -12.64 4.87 6.28
CA HIS A 80 -13.16 5.75 7.32
C HIS A 80 -12.38 7.06 7.51
N HIS A 81 -11.10 7.11 7.13
CA HIS A 81 -10.20 8.20 7.54
C HIS A 81 -9.40 8.85 6.41
N ALA A 82 -9.42 8.31 5.19
CA ALA A 82 -8.81 8.99 4.05
C ALA A 82 -9.55 10.31 3.76
N ARG A 83 -8.79 11.34 3.38
CA ARG A 83 -9.34 12.66 3.00
C ARG A 83 -9.65 12.79 1.51
N CYS A 84 -9.61 11.68 0.79
CA CYS A 84 -9.88 11.58 -0.64
C CYS A 84 -10.75 10.35 -0.92
N PRO A 85 -11.38 10.27 -2.11
CA PRO A 85 -12.09 9.06 -2.55
C PRO A 85 -11.23 7.81 -2.40
N VAL A 86 -11.87 6.68 -2.04
CA VAL A 86 -11.20 5.39 -1.83
C VAL A 86 -11.79 4.35 -2.78
N ALA A 87 -10.95 3.81 -3.67
CA ALA A 87 -11.28 2.65 -4.50
C ALA A 87 -10.80 1.36 -3.82
N VAL A 88 -11.75 0.49 -3.48
CA VAL A 88 -11.46 -0.83 -2.90
C VAL A 88 -11.51 -1.90 -3.99
N VAL A 89 -10.34 -2.41 -4.37
CA VAL A 89 -10.19 -3.32 -5.51
C VAL A 89 -10.00 -4.77 -5.03
N PRO A 90 -10.86 -5.71 -5.46
CA PRO A 90 -10.66 -7.13 -5.17
C PRO A 90 -9.41 -7.69 -5.87
N HIS A 91 -8.58 -8.41 -5.13
CA HIS A 91 -7.45 -9.20 -5.65
C HIS A 91 -7.51 -10.64 -5.15
N ASP A 92 -6.81 -11.53 -5.84
CA ASP A 92 -6.73 -12.95 -5.50
C ASP A 92 -5.67 -13.21 -4.41
#